data_AF-A0A1H8B2Q8-F1
#
_entry.id   AF-A0A1H8B2Q8-F1
#
_cell.length_a   1.000
_cell.length_b   1.000
_cell.length_c   1.000
_cell.angle_alpha   90.00
_cell.angle_beta   90.00
_cell.angle_gamma   90.00
#
_symmetry.space_group_name_H-M   'P 1'
#
loop_
_entity.id
_entity.type
_entity.pdbx_description
1 polymer ?
#
loop_
_entity_poly.entity_id
_entity_poly.type
_entity_poly.pdbx_seq_one_letter_code
_entity_poly.pdbx_strand_id
1 'polypeptide(L)'
;MHYLSNNFHNISKINACFKIIQNKLHPYFDGLFKRLLAINDDVALFKKIRWTDQGTIIRNGDSIAGEIDERIWQRIKTLVQEMKPKTKFFNHKIFINQQIDYCRKSAISERKWDFLKNR
;
A
#
# COMPACT_ATOMS: atom_id res chain seq x y z
N MET A 1 -5.05 9.64 -17.98
CA MET A 1 -6.13 8.87 -17.33
C MET A 1 -6.70 7.70 -18.18
N HIS A 2 -6.31 7.53 -19.45
CA HIS A 2 -6.69 6.37 -20.30
C HIS A 2 -5.82 5.11 -20.07
N TYR A 3 -4.61 5.29 -19.54
CA TYR A 3 -3.62 4.22 -19.42
C TYR A 3 -4.01 3.12 -18.43
N LEU A 4 -4.59 3.46 -17.26
CA LEU A 4 -5.03 2.47 -16.27
C LEU A 4 -6.20 1.62 -16.80
N SER A 5 -7.18 2.26 -17.43
CA SER A 5 -8.33 1.57 -18.03
C SER A 5 -7.93 0.59 -19.12
N ASN A 6 -6.84 0.86 -19.85
CA ASN A 6 -6.36 -0.02 -20.93
C ASN A 6 -5.34 -1.07 -20.44
N ASN A 7 -4.80 -0.93 -19.23
CA ASN A 7 -3.70 -1.78 -18.74
C ASN A 7 -3.96 -2.40 -17.35
N PHE A 8 -5.18 -2.34 -16.82
CA PHE A 8 -5.48 -2.88 -15.48
C PHE A 8 -5.30 -4.39 -15.35
N HIS A 9 -5.21 -5.11 -16.48
CA HIS A 9 -4.87 -6.54 -16.50
C HIS A 9 -3.35 -6.78 -16.36
N ASN A 10 -2.51 -5.76 -16.60
CA ASN A 10 -1.05 -5.87 -16.54
C ASN A 10 -0.53 -5.33 -15.20
N ILE A 11 -0.30 -6.25 -14.26
CA ILE A 11 0.16 -5.95 -12.90
C ILE A 11 1.49 -5.18 -12.89
N SER A 12 2.43 -5.52 -13.79
CA SER A 12 3.73 -4.83 -13.86
C SER A 12 3.57 -3.35 -14.23
N LYS A 13 2.66 -3.03 -15.16
CA LYS A 13 2.36 -1.64 -15.53
C LYS A 13 1.65 -0.89 -14.41
N ILE A 14 0.70 -1.53 -13.71
CA ILE A 14 0.04 -0.94 -12.55
C ILE A 14 1.05 -0.62 -11.44
N ASN A 15 1.92 -1.59 -11.10
CA ASN A 15 2.95 -1.41 -10.08
C ASN A 15 3.91 -0.27 -10.44
N ALA A 16 4.30 -0.14 -11.71
CA ALA A 16 5.12 0.98 -12.16
C ALA A 16 4.40 2.33 -11.96
N CYS A 17 3.11 2.43 -12.27
CA CYS A 17 2.32 3.64 -12.03
C CYS A 17 2.28 4.01 -10.54
N PHE A 18 1.97 3.05 -9.66
CA PHE A 18 1.90 3.33 -8.22
C PHE A 18 3.26 3.67 -7.63
N LYS A 19 4.34 3.02 -8.08
CA LYS A 19 5.71 3.36 -7.66
C LYS A 19 6.08 4.81 -8.02
N ILE A 20 5.73 5.27 -9.22
CA ILE A 20 6.00 6.66 -9.64
C ILE A 20 5.15 7.63 -8.82
N ILE A 21 3.88 7.30 -8.60
CA ILE A 21 2.95 8.20 -7.93
C ILE A 21 3.26 8.34 -6.44
N GLN A 22 3.63 7.25 -5.78
CA GLN A 22 4.08 7.28 -4.39
C GLN A 22 5.34 8.12 -4.23
N ASN A 23 6.32 7.99 -5.13
CA ASN A 23 7.59 8.69 -4.97
C ASN A 23 7.56 10.15 -5.43
N LYS A 24 6.70 10.52 -6.40
CA LYS A 24 6.78 11.84 -7.07
C LYS A 24 5.48 12.62 -7.09
N LEU A 25 4.32 12.00 -6.85
CA LEU A 25 3.01 12.59 -7.11
C LEU A 25 1.99 12.24 -6.00
N HIS A 26 2.43 12.36 -4.74
CA HIS A 26 1.62 12.10 -3.54
C HIS A 26 0.19 12.68 -3.54
N PRO A 27 -0.06 13.91 -4.05
CA PRO A 27 -1.42 14.48 -4.11
C PRO A 27 -2.38 13.71 -5.02
N TYR A 28 -1.85 13.00 -6.03
CA TYR A 28 -2.67 12.28 -7.01
C TYR A 28 -2.95 10.84 -6.61
N PHE A 29 -2.30 10.33 -5.55
CA PHE A 29 -2.45 8.96 -5.10
C PHE A 29 -3.90 8.60 -4.80
N ASP A 30 -4.61 9.45 -4.04
CA ASP A 30 -5.99 9.17 -3.60
C ASP A 30 -6.96 9.08 -4.77
N GLY A 31 -6.86 10.02 -5.72
CA GLY A 31 -7.71 10.04 -6.91
C GLY A 31 -7.44 8.84 -7.82
N LEU A 32 -6.17 8.48 -8.00
CA LEU A 32 -5.79 7.32 -8.80
C LEU A 32 -6.23 6.00 -8.15
N PHE A 33 -6.06 5.89 -6.84
CA PHE A 33 -6.48 4.75 -6.04
C PHE A 33 -7.99 4.53 -6.16
N LYS A 34 -8.78 5.58 -5.90
CA LYS A 34 -10.25 5.54 -6.01
C LYS A 34 -10.68 5.14 -7.43
N ARG A 35 -9.99 5.64 -8.47
CA ARG A 35 -10.29 5.29 -9.87
C ARG A 35 -9.93 3.85 -10.21
N LEU A 36 -8.80 3.33 -9.73
CA LEU A 36 -8.44 1.92 -9.91
C LEU A 36 -9.52 1.01 -9.32
N LEU A 37 -9.91 1.24 -8.06
CA LEU A 37 -10.93 0.43 -7.39
C LEU A 37 -12.34 0.61 -7.97
N ALA A 38 -12.60 1.73 -8.65
CA ALA A 38 -13.84 1.91 -9.41
C ALA A 38 -13.84 1.09 -10.71
N ILE A 39 -12.67 0.89 -11.35
CA ILE A 39 -12.52 0.09 -12.58
C ILE A 39 -12.45 -1.41 -12.25
N ASN A 40 -11.75 -1.78 -11.18
CA ASN A 40 -11.55 -3.15 -10.77
C ASN A 40 -11.64 -3.30 -9.25
N ASP A 41 -12.67 -3.98 -8.79
CA ASP A 41 -12.95 -4.32 -7.40
C ASP A 41 -12.53 -5.76 -7.05
N ASP A 42 -11.72 -6.42 -7.88
CA ASP A 42 -11.17 -7.72 -7.56
C ASP A 42 -10.08 -7.62 -6.48
N VAL A 43 -10.37 -8.21 -5.32
CA VAL A 43 -9.44 -8.30 -4.20
C VAL A 43 -8.19 -9.11 -4.56
N ALA A 44 -8.27 -10.09 -5.46
CA ALA A 44 -7.12 -10.89 -5.85
C ALA A 44 -6.10 -10.05 -6.63
N LEU A 45 -6.57 -9.18 -7.54
CA LEU A 45 -5.72 -8.20 -8.19
C LEU A 45 -5.19 -7.16 -7.21
N PHE A 46 -6.02 -6.66 -6.30
CA PHE A 46 -5.62 -5.71 -5.25
C PHE A 46 -4.44 -6.24 -4.42
N LYS A 47 -4.49 -7.53 -4.03
CA LYS A 47 -3.42 -8.20 -3.26
C LYS A 47 -2.09 -8.31 -4.01
N LYS A 48 -2.11 -8.30 -5.36
CA LYS A 48 -0.90 -8.41 -6.20
C LYS A 48 -0.22 -7.06 -6.45
N ILE A 49 -0.90 -5.95 -6.16
CA ILE A 49 -0.34 -4.61 -6.32
C ILE A 49 0.64 -4.33 -5.18
N ARG A 50 1.81 -3.78 -5.52
CA ARG A 50 2.81 -3.32 -4.57
C ARG A 50 2.41 -1.95 -4.05
N TRP A 51 1.65 -1.96 -2.96
CA TRP A 51 1.17 -0.76 -2.27
C TRP A 51 2.20 -0.12 -1.36
N THR A 52 3.21 -0.87 -0.94
CA THR A 52 4.34 -0.36 -0.18
C THR A 52 5.62 -0.84 -0.84
N ASP A 53 6.74 -0.24 -0.47
CA ASP A 53 8.04 -0.69 -0.94
C ASP A 53 8.52 -1.98 -0.26
N GLN A 54 7.75 -2.54 0.68
CA GLN A 54 8.01 -3.82 1.36
C GLN A 54 9.44 -3.93 1.92
N GLY A 55 9.99 -2.82 2.42
CA GLY A 55 11.38 -2.79 2.92
C GLY A 55 12.47 -2.90 1.85
N THR A 56 12.15 -2.82 0.55
CA THR A 56 13.13 -2.98 -0.55
C THR A 56 13.95 -1.71 -0.81
N ILE A 57 13.56 -0.56 -0.25
CA ILE A 57 14.36 0.67 -0.38
C ILE A 57 15.36 0.72 0.78
N ILE A 58 16.64 0.84 0.42
CA ILE A 58 17.71 1.23 1.35
C ILE A 58 17.37 2.65 1.82
N ARG A 59 16.81 2.75 3.03
CA ARG A 59 16.37 4.01 3.64
C ARG A 59 17.52 4.52 4.53
N ASN A 60 17.92 5.78 4.35
CA ASN A 60 18.97 6.41 5.15
C ASN A 60 18.41 6.78 6.54
N GLY A 61 19.06 6.32 7.61
CA GLY A 61 18.77 6.66 9.01
C GLY A 61 18.02 5.58 9.81
N ASP A 62 17.79 5.84 11.10
CA ASP A 62 17.08 5.00 12.11
C ASP A 62 15.57 4.82 11.82
N SER A 63 15.20 4.81 10.54
CA SER A 63 13.82 4.73 10.08
C SER A 63 13.35 3.28 10.07
N ILE A 64 12.40 2.95 10.93
CA ILE A 64 11.79 1.62 10.99
C ILE A 64 10.87 1.43 9.78
N ALA A 65 11.21 0.51 8.89
CA ALA A 65 10.53 0.28 7.63
C ALA A 65 9.06 -0.13 7.84
N GLY A 66 8.80 -0.97 8.86
CA GLY A 66 7.45 -1.35 9.25
C GLY A 66 6.53 -0.16 9.59
N GLU A 67 7.03 0.91 10.20
CA GLU A 67 6.20 2.09 10.54
C GLU A 67 5.83 2.93 9.33
N ILE A 68 6.75 3.04 8.37
CA ILE A 68 6.49 3.74 7.10
C ILE A 68 5.42 2.98 6.32
N ASP A 69 5.59 1.67 6.18
CA ASP A 69 4.66 0.82 5.45
C ASP A 69 3.28 0.78 6.15
N GLU A 70 3.23 0.77 7.49
CA GLU A 70 1.97 0.90 8.25
C GLU A 70 1.23 2.19 7.89
N ARG A 71 1.92 3.34 7.85
CA ARG A 71 1.29 4.64 7.51
C ARG A 71 0.65 4.63 6.12
N ILE A 72 1.30 3.99 5.15
CA ILE A 72 0.75 3.84 3.80
C ILE A 72 -0.52 2.98 3.84
N TRP A 73 -0.49 1.85 4.54
CA TRP A 73 -1.67 0.99 4.70
C TRP A 73 -2.82 1.67 5.46
N GLN A 74 -2.53 2.50 6.46
CA GLN A 74 -3.55 3.30 7.16
C GLN A 74 -4.20 4.31 6.21
N ARG A 75 -3.42 4.99 5.36
CA ARG A 75 -3.97 5.88 4.32
C ARG A 75 -4.89 5.12 3.36
N ILE A 76 -4.45 3.96 2.88
CA ILE A 76 -5.24 3.09 2.01
C ILE A 76 -6.55 2.66 2.70
N LYS A 77 -6.50 2.32 3.99
CA LYS A 77 -7.69 1.98 4.78
C LYS A 77 -8.70 3.12 4.81
N THR A 78 -8.26 4.35 5.07
CA THR A 78 -9.12 5.54 5.06
C THR A 78 -9.79 5.71 3.69
N LEU A 79 -9.03 5.61 2.61
CA LEU A 79 -9.57 5.73 1.25
C LEU A 79 -10.63 4.67 0.94
N VAL A 80 -10.39 3.41 1.31
CA VAL A 80 -11.35 2.32 1.10
C VAL A 80 -12.61 2.48 1.97
N GLN A 81 -12.50 3.08 3.15
CA GLN A 81 -13.64 3.35 4.03
C GLN A 81 -14.56 4.46 3.50
N GLU A 82 -14.00 5.44 2.80
CA GLU A 82 -14.74 6.52 2.13
C GLU A 82 -15.50 6.04 0.89
N MET A 83 -15.06 4.94 0.27
CA MET A 83 -15.68 4.41 -0.94
C MET A 83 -17.06 3.78 -0.69
N LYS A 84 -17.98 4.04 -1.61
CA LYS A 84 -19.35 3.48 -1.62
C LYS A 84 -19.55 2.56 -2.84
N PRO A 85 -20.38 1.50 -2.72
CA PRO A 85 -21.03 1.04 -1.49
C PRO A 85 -20.05 0.33 -0.53
N LYS A 86 -20.22 0.53 0.79
CA LYS A 86 -19.25 0.09 1.82
C LYS A 86 -19.03 -1.43 1.89
N THR A 87 -20.04 -2.21 1.51
CA THR A 87 -20.06 -3.68 1.50
C THR A 87 -19.20 -4.27 0.39
N LYS A 88 -19.08 -3.57 -0.75
CA LYS A 88 -18.29 -3.99 -1.92
C LYS A 88 -16.81 -4.20 -1.60
N PHE A 89 -16.27 -3.41 -0.67
CA PHE A 89 -14.86 -3.46 -0.31
C PHE A 89 -14.55 -4.21 0.99
N PHE A 90 -15.46 -5.09 1.44
CA PHE A 90 -15.28 -5.84 2.68
C PHE A 90 -13.99 -6.69 2.68
N ASN A 91 -13.78 -7.49 1.63
CA ASN A 91 -12.58 -8.32 1.49
C ASN A 91 -11.28 -7.51 1.40
N HIS A 92 -11.34 -6.30 0.84
CA HIS A 92 -10.21 -5.38 0.81
C HIS A 92 -9.84 -4.91 2.21
N LYS A 93 -10.85 -4.52 3.01
CA LYS A 93 -10.65 -4.08 4.40
C LYS A 93 -10.02 -5.17 5.26
N ILE A 94 -10.44 -6.43 5.09
CA ILE A 94 -9.83 -7.57 5.78
C ILE A 94 -8.34 -7.65 5.43
N PHE A 95 -8.02 -7.66 4.14
CA PHE A 95 -6.64 -7.75 3.69
C PHE A 95 -5.79 -6.56 4.17
N ILE A 96 -6.31 -5.34 4.08
CA ILE A 96 -5.63 -4.13 4.56
C ILE A 96 -5.31 -4.23 6.07
N ASN A 97 -6.26 -4.68 6.89
CA ASN A 97 -6.00 -4.89 8.32
C ASN A 97 -4.92 -5.95 8.56
N GLN A 98 -4.91 -7.05 7.81
CA GLN A 98 -3.85 -8.06 7.90
C GLN A 98 -2.47 -7.48 7.57
N GLN A 99 -2.38 -6.58 6.58
CA GLN A 99 -1.13 -5.91 6.24
C GLN A 99 -0.68 -4.91 7.30
N ILE A 100 -1.61 -4.17 7.90
CA ILE A 100 -1.32 -3.28 9.05
C ILE A 100 -0.73 -4.09 10.22
N ASP A 101 -1.35 -5.22 10.56
CA ASP A 101 -0.87 -6.07 11.65
C ASP A 101 0.51 -6.68 11.34
N TYR A 102 0.76 -7.03 10.07
CA TYR A 102 2.08 -7.46 9.61
C TYR A 102 3.13 -6.35 9.78
N CYS A 103 2.84 -5.12 9.33
CA CYS A 103 3.75 -3.98 9.45
C CYS A 103 4.10 -3.68 10.92
N ARG A 104 3.13 -3.77 11.84
CA ARG A 104 3.35 -3.62 13.28
C ARG A 104 4.29 -4.66 13.84
N LYS A 105 4.11 -5.93 13.45
CA LYS A 105 5.00 -7.03 13.87
C LYS A 105 6.41 -6.82 13.31
N SER A 106 6.53 -6.38 12.04
CA SER A 106 7.82 -6.06 11.42
C SER A 106 8.52 -4.95 12.19
N ALA A 107 7.83 -3.84 12.47
CA ALA A 107 8.40 -2.70 13.20
C ALA A 107 8.91 -3.10 14.59
N ILE A 108 8.18 -3.93 15.32
CA ILE A 108 8.63 -4.47 16.62
C ILE A 108 9.89 -5.32 16.45
N SER A 109 9.95 -6.15 15.41
CA SER A 109 11.14 -6.97 15.10
C SER A 109 12.34 -6.09 14.81
N GLU A 110 12.21 -5.11 13.90
CA GLU A 110 13.28 -4.16 13.53
C GLU A 110 13.82 -3.42 14.75
N ARG A 111 12.94 -2.87 15.61
CA ARG A 111 13.35 -2.23 16.88
C ARG A 111 14.16 -3.15 17.79
N LYS A 112 13.80 -4.43 17.88
CA LYS A 112 14.55 -5.42 18.67
C LYS A 112 15.94 -5.65 18.08
N TRP A 113 16.05 -5.74 16.76
CA TRP A 113 17.33 -5.89 16.08
C TRP A 113 18.23 -4.67 16.29
N ASP A 114 17.69 -3.46 16.16
CA ASP A 114 18.45 -2.22 16.39
C ASP A 114 18.95 -2.12 17.84
N PHE A 115 18.10 -2.48 18.81
CA PHE A 115 18.50 -2.54 20.22
C PHE A 115 19.64 -3.53 20.47
N LEU A 116 19.59 -4.72 19.85
CA LEU A 116 20.63 -5.74 20.01
C LEU A 116 21.93 -5.39 19.29
N LYS A 117 21.86 -4.66 18.18
CA LYS A 117 23.02 -4.23 17.38
C LYS A 117 23.77 -3.05 18.01
N ASN A 118 23.06 -2.19 18.74
CA ASN A 118 23.62 -1.02 19.43
C ASN A 118 24.15 -1.35 20.84
N ARG A 119 24.48 -2.61 21.12
CA ARG A 119 25.02 -3.09 22.40
C ARG A 119 26.38 -3.75 22.19
#